data_AF-A0A9E1XR74-F1
#
_entry.id   AF-A0A9E1XR74-F1
#
_cell.length_a   1.000
_cell.length_b   1.000
_cell.length_c   1.000
_cell.angle_alpha   90.00
_cell.angle_beta   90.00
_cell.angle_gamma   90.00
#
_symmetry.space_group_name_H-M   'P 1'
#
loop_
_entity.id
_entity.type
_entity.pdbx_description
1 polymer ?
#
loop_
_entity_poly.entity_id
_entity_poly.type
_entity_poly.pdbx_seq_one_letter_code
_entity_poly.pdbx_strand_id
1 'polypeptide(L)'
;GVNDWGLLRLMQRQFPQLDPVLGRLLSKQKRLGRYTTVNSLWPINRNGLETPEEDLRQNQLAALRDTSLASPDYRRELCELGFARVDVDIVPEGLNLPDEPDGLETSCYYPWGYMAGGRNCLTAGVLDPQREFVVVDGPCPRPCQRYNKAAVRLHGEEILIQRGNSVFAFHTEYSSPYMTGVYPISRIVLQPYIPI
;
A
#
# COMPACT_ATOMS: atom_id res chain seq x y z
N GLY A 1 17.02 19.82 -1.29
CA GLY A 1 15.60 19.43 -1.16
C GLY A 1 15.37 18.92 0.24
N VAL A 2 14.22 19.22 0.84
CA VAL A 2 13.81 18.66 2.13
C VAL A 2 13.30 17.24 1.87
N ASN A 3 13.90 16.22 2.47
CA ASN A 3 13.39 14.84 2.43
C ASN A 3 12.28 14.65 3.48
N ASP A 4 11.65 13.49 3.52
CA ASP A 4 10.52 13.20 4.45
C ASP A 4 10.88 13.49 5.92
N TRP A 5 12.11 13.16 6.33
CA TRP A 5 12.62 13.44 7.67
C TRP A 5 12.87 14.93 7.93
N GLY A 6 13.31 15.67 6.92
CA GLY A 6 13.43 17.12 6.99
C GLY A 6 12.07 17.81 7.10
N LEU A 7 11.04 17.26 6.44
CA LEU A 7 9.67 17.74 6.55
C LEU A 7 9.12 17.47 7.95
N LEU A 8 9.34 16.28 8.51
CA LEU A 8 8.98 15.96 9.90
C LEU A 8 9.59 16.96 10.89
N ARG A 9 10.90 17.22 10.79
CA ARG A 9 11.57 18.22 11.64
C ARG A 9 11.00 19.62 11.48
N LEU A 10 10.64 20.00 10.26
CA LEU A 10 10.00 21.29 9.99
C LEU A 10 8.62 21.37 10.64
N MET A 11 7.81 20.31 10.50
CA MET A 11 6.49 20.20 11.11
C MET A 11 6.56 20.31 12.63
N GLN A 12 7.44 19.54 13.27
CA GLN A 12 7.63 19.59 14.72
C GLN A 12 8.02 20.99 15.22
N ARG A 13 8.84 21.71 14.45
CA ARG A 13 9.30 23.06 14.82
C ARG A 13 8.25 24.14 14.59
N GLN A 14 7.54 24.11 13.47
CA GLN A 14 6.63 25.19 13.06
C GLN A 14 5.17 24.94 13.44
N PHE A 15 4.79 23.68 13.63
CA PHE A 15 3.44 23.24 13.94
C PHE A 15 3.48 22.21 15.09
N PRO A 16 3.94 22.59 16.30
CA PRO A 16 4.13 21.65 17.41
C PRO A 16 2.84 21.00 17.93
N GLN A 17 1.68 21.54 17.54
CA GLN A 17 0.34 20.99 17.87
C GLN A 17 -0.17 20.02 16.80
N LEU A 18 0.55 19.83 15.69
CA LEU A 18 0.15 18.92 14.64
C LEU A 18 0.66 17.51 14.97
N ASP A 19 -0.27 16.57 15.17
CA ASP A 19 0.06 15.16 15.36
C ASP A 19 0.39 14.51 14.01
N PRO A 20 1.65 14.13 13.75
CA PRO A 20 2.02 13.56 12.48
C PRO A 20 1.52 12.11 12.36
N VAL A 21 1.09 11.75 11.16
CA VAL A 21 0.74 10.37 10.80
C VAL A 21 1.75 9.88 9.77
N LEU A 22 2.36 8.71 10.00
CA LEU A 22 3.23 8.09 9.01
C LEU A 22 2.36 7.55 7.87
N GLY A 23 2.43 8.19 6.71
CA GLY A 23 1.58 7.84 5.57
C GLY A 23 1.84 6.43 5.04
N ARG A 24 0.78 5.81 4.49
CA ARG A 24 0.74 4.41 4.01
C ARG A 24 1.85 3.98 3.05
N LEU A 25 2.53 4.91 2.39
CA LEU A 25 3.61 4.60 1.45
C LEU A 25 4.97 4.35 2.13
N LEU A 26 5.11 4.69 3.41
CA LEU A 26 6.38 4.63 4.14
C LEU A 26 6.60 3.31 4.90
N SER A 27 5.58 2.45 5.02
CA SER A 27 5.60 1.18 5.79
C SER A 27 6.23 -0.02 5.07
N LYS A 28 6.88 0.18 3.91
CA LYS A 28 7.49 -0.87 3.05
C LYS A 28 6.60 -2.10 2.79
N GLN A 29 5.29 -1.94 2.89
CA GLN A 29 4.32 -3.01 2.65
C GLN A 29 4.44 -3.56 1.22
N LYS A 30 4.45 -4.89 1.08
CA LYS A 30 4.21 -5.53 -0.21
C LYS A 30 2.71 -5.43 -0.52
N ARG A 31 2.40 -4.94 -1.71
CA ARG A 31 1.03 -4.68 -2.13
C ARG A 31 0.77 -5.50 -3.37
N LEU A 32 -0.23 -6.36 -3.29
CA LEU A 32 -0.64 -7.25 -4.36
C LEU A 32 0.43 -8.29 -4.70
N GLY A 33 0.55 -9.30 -3.84
CA GLY A 33 1.15 -10.57 -4.30
C GLY A 33 0.43 -11.01 -5.57
N ARG A 34 1.13 -11.08 -6.72
CA ARG A 34 0.55 -11.23 -8.08
C ARG A 34 -0.36 -12.46 -8.32
N TYR A 35 -0.62 -13.25 -7.28
CA TYR A 35 -1.40 -14.48 -7.29
C TYR A 35 -2.38 -14.55 -6.10
N THR A 36 -2.57 -13.48 -5.35
CA THR A 36 -3.41 -13.45 -4.14
C THR A 36 -4.87 -13.23 -4.53
N THR A 37 -5.68 -14.28 -4.57
CA THR A 37 -7.11 -14.15 -4.30
C THR A 37 -7.42 -14.84 -2.98
N VAL A 38 -8.51 -14.42 -2.31
CA VAL A 38 -8.90 -14.89 -0.97
C VAL A 38 -9.02 -16.41 -0.87
N ASN A 39 -9.12 -17.11 -2.01
CA ASN A 39 -9.29 -18.55 -2.07
C ASN A 39 -8.37 -19.26 -3.07
N SER A 40 -7.31 -18.60 -3.58
CA SER A 40 -6.35 -19.25 -4.48
C SER A 40 -5.06 -19.61 -3.76
N LEU A 41 -4.65 -20.87 -3.89
CA LEU A 41 -3.29 -21.27 -3.54
C LEU A 41 -2.29 -20.57 -4.46
N TRP A 42 -1.26 -19.95 -3.88
CA TRP A 42 -0.18 -19.39 -4.69
C TRP A 42 0.57 -20.48 -5.43
N PRO A 43 1.05 -20.17 -6.66
CA PRO A 43 1.93 -21.07 -7.38
C PRO A 43 3.23 -21.22 -6.59
N ILE A 44 3.65 -22.47 -6.39
CA ILE A 44 4.92 -22.81 -5.75
C ILE A 44 5.80 -23.52 -6.77
N ASN A 45 7.02 -23.01 -6.93
CA ASN A 45 8.07 -23.71 -7.63
C ASN A 45 8.87 -24.53 -6.62
N ARG A 46 8.92 -25.84 -6.81
CA ARG A 46 9.67 -26.79 -5.97
C ARG A 46 10.94 -27.31 -6.64
N ASN A 47 11.28 -26.81 -7.83
CA ASN A 47 12.43 -27.30 -8.58
C ASN A 47 13.73 -27.02 -7.80
N GLY A 48 14.43 -28.09 -7.42
CA GLY A 48 15.67 -28.01 -6.64
C GLY A 48 15.48 -27.68 -5.15
N LEU A 49 14.25 -27.81 -4.60
CA LEU A 49 13.97 -27.56 -3.18
C LEU A 49 13.59 -28.86 -2.47
N GLU A 50 14.26 -29.15 -1.35
CA GLU A 50 13.93 -30.28 -0.44
C GLU A 50 12.91 -29.89 0.62
N THR A 51 12.68 -28.58 0.82
CA THR A 51 11.72 -28.04 1.79
C THR A 51 10.30 -28.54 1.50
N PRO A 52 9.56 -29.04 2.51
CA PRO A 52 8.16 -29.41 2.35
C PRO A 52 7.31 -28.28 1.77
N GLU A 53 6.32 -28.63 0.95
CA GLU A 53 5.46 -27.63 0.29
C GLU A 53 4.72 -26.73 1.29
N GLU A 54 4.29 -27.28 2.42
CA GLU A 54 3.63 -26.52 3.47
C GLU A 54 4.57 -25.45 4.05
N ASP A 55 5.81 -25.81 4.35
CA ASP A 55 6.81 -24.85 4.84
C ASP A 55 7.12 -23.77 3.78
N LEU A 56 7.14 -24.14 2.49
CA LEU A 56 7.27 -23.16 1.39
C LEU A 56 6.07 -22.21 1.34
N ARG A 57 4.84 -22.71 1.55
CA ARG A 57 3.62 -21.88 1.62
C ARG A 57 3.69 -20.89 2.79
N GLN A 58 4.05 -21.38 3.97
CA GLN A 58 4.16 -20.54 5.16
C GLN A 58 5.25 -19.48 5.01
N ASN A 59 6.40 -19.84 4.45
CA ASN A 59 7.47 -18.89 4.17
C ASN A 59 7.06 -17.82 3.14
N GLN A 60 6.33 -18.22 2.08
CA GLN A 60 5.79 -17.27 1.10
C GLN A 60 4.78 -16.31 1.73
N LEU A 61 3.88 -16.83 2.58
CA LEU A 61 2.89 -16.03 3.31
C LEU A 61 3.56 -15.04 4.26
N ALA A 62 4.50 -15.51 5.06
CA ALA A 62 5.27 -14.67 5.98
C ALA A 62 6.00 -13.55 5.21
N ALA A 63 6.66 -13.90 4.09
CA ALA A 63 7.35 -12.92 3.27
C ALA A 63 6.41 -11.89 2.62
N LEU A 64 5.16 -12.26 2.27
CA LEU A 64 4.19 -11.34 1.68
C LEU A 64 3.54 -10.43 2.73
N ARG A 65 3.29 -10.94 3.93
CA ARG A 65 2.75 -10.18 5.07
C ARG A 65 3.77 -9.24 5.72
N ASP A 66 5.05 -9.43 5.43
CA ASP A 66 6.13 -8.67 6.04
C ASP A 66 6.06 -7.18 5.72
N THR A 67 6.34 -6.37 6.73
CA THR A 67 6.34 -4.91 6.69
C THR A 67 7.36 -4.41 7.71
N SER A 68 7.93 -3.22 7.49
CA SER A 68 8.78 -2.61 8.51
C SER A 68 8.06 -2.43 9.85
N LEU A 69 6.72 -2.32 9.83
CA LEU A 69 5.87 -2.24 11.01
C LEU A 69 5.77 -3.54 11.81
N ALA A 70 6.32 -4.66 11.35
CA ALA A 70 6.41 -5.88 12.15
C ALA A 70 7.57 -5.80 13.18
N SER A 71 8.53 -4.89 12.98
CA SER A 71 9.68 -4.71 13.87
C SER A 71 9.32 -3.82 15.07
N PRO A 72 9.42 -4.33 16.32
CA PRO A 72 9.18 -3.51 17.51
C PRO A 72 10.17 -2.33 17.63
N ASP A 73 11.41 -2.52 17.18
CA ASP A 73 12.43 -1.48 17.21
C ASP A 73 12.07 -0.33 16.28
N TYR A 74 11.63 -0.62 15.05
CA TYR A 74 11.18 0.40 14.11
C TYR A 74 9.96 1.17 14.63
N ARG A 75 9.02 0.48 15.27
CA ARG A 75 7.83 1.13 15.84
C ARG A 75 8.20 2.04 17.01
N ARG A 76 9.10 1.60 17.89
CA ARG A 76 9.64 2.43 18.97
C ARG A 76 10.34 3.68 18.43
N GLU A 77 11.16 3.55 17.39
CA GLU A 77 11.77 4.71 16.73
C GLU A 77 10.74 5.68 16.17
N LEU A 78 9.64 5.19 15.57
CA LEU A 78 8.55 6.06 15.11
C LEU A 78 7.88 6.81 16.27
N CYS A 79 7.63 6.14 17.39
CA CYS A 79 7.10 6.78 18.60
C CYS A 79 8.06 7.86 19.14
N GLU A 80 9.36 7.59 19.19
CA GLU A 80 10.39 8.56 19.60
C GLU A 80 10.47 9.77 18.65
N LEU A 81 10.15 9.56 17.38
CA LEU A 81 10.02 10.61 16.37
C LEU A 81 8.67 11.35 16.44
N GLY A 82 7.82 11.03 17.41
CA GLY A 82 6.56 11.72 17.68
C GLY A 82 5.39 11.25 16.82
N PHE A 83 5.50 10.11 16.13
CA PHE A 83 4.34 9.50 15.49
C PHE A 83 3.51 8.73 16.52
N ALA A 84 2.25 9.11 16.67
CA ALA A 84 1.27 8.32 17.43
C ALA A 84 0.53 7.31 16.53
N ARG A 85 0.65 7.46 15.21
CA ARG A 85 -0.13 6.68 14.25
C ARG A 85 0.58 6.44 12.92
N VAL A 86 0.33 5.27 12.36
CA VAL A 86 0.74 4.87 11.01
C VAL A 86 -0.48 4.49 10.19
N ASP A 87 -0.46 4.81 8.91
CA ASP A 87 -1.44 4.29 7.96
C ASP A 87 -0.86 3.09 7.19
N VAL A 88 -1.72 2.16 6.78
CA VAL A 88 -1.42 1.02 5.91
C VAL A 88 -2.47 0.87 4.81
N ASP A 89 -2.18 0.07 3.79
CA ASP A 89 -3.19 -0.37 2.82
C ASP A 89 -3.77 -1.72 3.25
N ILE A 90 -5.04 -1.97 2.90
CA ILE A 90 -5.64 -3.30 3.02
C ILE A 90 -5.11 -4.15 1.86
N VAL A 91 -4.57 -5.32 2.15
CA VAL A 91 -4.02 -6.24 1.14
C VAL A 91 -4.58 -7.65 1.29
N PRO A 92 -4.76 -8.40 0.19
CA PRO A 92 -5.31 -9.76 0.25
C PRO A 92 -4.50 -10.74 1.10
N GLU A 93 -3.17 -10.63 1.07
CA GLU A 93 -2.27 -11.47 1.86
C GLU A 93 -2.33 -11.20 3.37
N GLY A 94 -2.89 -10.08 3.81
CA GLY A 94 -2.87 -9.65 5.20
C GLY A 94 -1.57 -8.92 5.59
N LEU A 95 -1.46 -8.52 6.85
CA LEU A 95 -0.26 -7.88 7.41
C LEU A 95 0.24 -8.63 8.63
N ASN A 96 1.56 -8.63 8.81
CA ASN A 96 2.19 -8.99 10.07
C ASN A 96 2.34 -7.72 10.91
N LEU A 97 1.46 -7.56 11.90
CA LEU A 97 1.51 -6.45 12.86
C LEU A 97 1.66 -7.04 14.26
N PRO A 98 2.28 -6.33 15.22
CA PRO A 98 2.39 -6.80 16.58
C PRO A 98 1.01 -7.01 17.22
N ASP A 99 0.87 -8.09 17.98
CA ASP A 99 -0.36 -8.40 18.72
C ASP A 99 -0.55 -7.47 19.93
N GLU A 100 0.55 -7.03 20.53
CA GLU A 100 0.55 -6.19 21.73
C GLU A 100 0.56 -4.69 21.38
N PRO A 101 -0.25 -3.86 22.05
CA PRO A 101 -0.21 -2.41 21.88
C PRO A 101 1.14 -1.82 22.34
N ASP A 102 1.72 -0.95 21.51
CA ASP A 102 2.99 -0.28 21.80
C ASP A 102 2.91 1.25 21.66
N GLY A 103 1.70 1.79 21.78
CA GLY A 103 1.42 3.22 21.65
C GLY A 103 1.37 3.74 20.22
N LEU A 104 1.73 2.92 19.22
CA LEU A 104 1.64 3.29 17.81
C LEU A 104 0.38 2.72 17.17
N GLU A 105 -0.63 3.58 17.00
CA GLU A 105 -1.90 3.18 16.43
C GLU A 105 -1.82 2.91 14.92
N THR A 106 -2.65 1.99 14.42
CA THR A 106 -2.70 1.66 12.98
C THR A 106 -4.02 2.09 12.37
N SER A 107 -3.97 2.71 11.19
CA SER A 107 -5.12 3.01 10.35
C SER A 107 -5.02 2.32 9.00
N CYS A 108 -6.17 2.03 8.38
CA CYS A 108 -6.19 1.57 7.00
C CYS A 108 -7.10 2.46 6.14
N TYR A 109 -6.77 2.57 4.85
CA TYR A 109 -7.60 3.27 3.87
C TYR A 109 -8.72 2.36 3.36
N TYR A 110 -9.89 2.92 3.02
CA TYR A 110 -11.01 2.19 2.42
C TYR A 110 -11.86 3.10 1.51
N PRO A 111 -12.42 2.63 0.38
CA PRO A 111 -12.31 1.29 -0.21
C PRO A 111 -11.16 1.15 -1.22
N TRP A 112 -10.22 2.10 -1.29
CA TRP A 112 -9.12 2.08 -2.25
C TRP A 112 -7.76 1.85 -1.58
N GLY A 113 -7.09 0.79 -2.01
CA GLY A 113 -5.71 0.48 -1.63
C GLY A 113 -4.76 0.97 -2.71
N TYR A 114 -3.70 1.68 -2.33
CA TYR A 114 -2.61 1.97 -3.25
C TYR A 114 -1.86 0.67 -3.56
N MET A 115 -1.49 0.40 -4.81
CA MET A 115 -0.78 -0.82 -5.17
C MET A 115 0.65 -0.53 -5.61
N ALA A 116 0.81 0.41 -6.56
CA ALA A 116 2.11 0.75 -7.10
C ALA A 116 2.10 2.12 -7.76
N GLY A 117 3.30 2.68 -7.93
CA GLY A 117 3.55 3.89 -8.71
C GLY A 117 4.48 3.56 -9.87
N GLY A 118 4.13 4.00 -11.06
CA GLY A 118 4.91 3.83 -12.27
C GLY A 118 5.67 5.11 -12.66
N ARG A 119 6.63 4.96 -13.58
CA ARG A 119 7.21 6.09 -14.31
C ARG A 119 6.28 6.61 -15.41
N ASN A 120 5.47 5.72 -15.98
CA ASN A 120 4.53 6.03 -17.04
C ASN A 120 3.13 6.28 -16.48
N CYS A 121 2.48 7.30 -17.03
CA CYS A 121 1.12 7.69 -16.68
C CYS A 121 0.18 7.23 -17.80
N LEU A 122 -0.44 6.05 -17.65
CA LEU A 122 -1.34 5.54 -18.70
C LEU A 122 -2.56 6.45 -18.91
N THR A 123 -2.94 7.24 -17.90
CA THR A 123 -3.97 8.27 -18.04
C THR A 123 -3.52 9.46 -18.87
N ALA A 124 -2.22 9.78 -18.92
CA ALA A 124 -1.68 10.78 -19.85
C ALA A 124 -1.89 10.35 -21.32
N GLY A 125 -1.81 9.03 -21.57
CA GLY A 125 -2.13 8.40 -22.85
C GLY A 125 -3.51 8.71 -23.42
N VAL A 126 -4.48 9.09 -22.56
CA VAL A 126 -5.86 9.40 -22.98
C VAL A 126 -5.93 10.62 -23.90
N LEU A 127 -5.11 11.65 -23.62
CA LEU A 127 -5.08 12.87 -24.44
C LEU A 127 -3.89 12.88 -25.42
N ASP A 128 -2.86 12.08 -25.14
CA ASP A 128 -1.64 12.01 -25.95
C ASP A 128 -1.08 10.58 -25.90
N PRO A 129 -1.39 9.72 -26.90
CA PRO A 129 -0.99 8.31 -26.90
C PRO A 129 0.51 8.06 -26.75
N GLN A 130 1.37 9.02 -27.13
CA GLN A 130 2.83 8.87 -26.97
C GLN A 130 3.23 8.78 -25.48
N ARG A 131 2.47 9.47 -24.60
CA ARG A 131 2.72 9.51 -23.16
C ARG A 131 2.36 8.22 -22.42
N GLU A 132 1.72 7.27 -23.11
CA GLU A 132 1.38 5.99 -22.51
C GLU A 132 2.62 5.16 -22.19
N PHE A 133 3.60 5.17 -23.09
CA PHE A 133 4.81 4.34 -22.97
C PHE A 133 6.09 5.14 -22.78
N VAL A 134 6.06 6.45 -23.06
CA VAL A 134 7.25 7.31 -23.09
C VAL A 134 7.01 8.58 -22.28
N VAL A 135 7.99 8.99 -21.49
CA VAL A 135 8.00 10.33 -20.87
C VAL A 135 8.42 11.32 -21.95
N VAL A 136 7.58 12.32 -22.21
CA VAL A 136 7.85 13.37 -23.20
C VAL A 136 8.11 14.70 -22.49
N ASP A 137 8.95 15.56 -23.07
CA ASP A 137 9.46 16.79 -22.44
C ASP A 137 8.42 17.92 -22.28
N GLY A 138 7.20 17.75 -22.79
CA GLY A 138 6.12 18.75 -22.66
C GLY A 138 5.34 18.66 -21.34
N PRO A 139 4.71 19.76 -20.89
CA PRO A 139 3.89 19.75 -19.66
C PRO A 139 2.74 18.74 -19.76
N CYS A 140 2.48 18.02 -18.66
CA CYS A 140 1.36 17.10 -18.59
C CYS A 140 0.03 17.89 -18.51
N PRO A 141 -0.96 17.63 -19.38
CA PRO A 141 -2.26 18.29 -19.32
C PRO A 141 -3.15 17.80 -18.15
N ARG A 142 -2.62 16.92 -17.29
CA ARG A 142 -3.27 16.35 -16.10
C ARG A 142 -4.64 15.69 -16.37
N PRO A 143 -4.77 14.82 -17.41
CA PRO A 143 -6.03 14.13 -17.68
C PRO A 143 -6.50 13.26 -16.52
N CYS A 144 -5.60 12.81 -15.65
CA CYS A 144 -5.90 12.07 -14.42
C CYS A 144 -6.83 12.82 -13.44
N GLN A 145 -6.96 14.14 -13.56
CA GLN A 145 -7.94 14.91 -12.80
C GLN A 145 -9.38 14.62 -13.25
N ARG A 146 -9.57 14.16 -14.49
CA ARG A 146 -10.89 13.92 -15.11
C ARG A 146 -11.14 12.45 -15.43
N TYR A 147 -10.09 11.70 -15.78
CA TYR A 147 -10.19 10.33 -16.28
C TYR A 147 -9.41 9.37 -15.40
N ASN A 148 -9.99 8.20 -15.18
CA ASN A 148 -9.30 7.03 -14.67
C ASN A 148 -9.11 6.05 -15.83
N LYS A 149 -8.02 5.30 -15.83
CA LYS A 149 -7.82 4.20 -16.79
C LYS A 149 -7.81 2.90 -16.01
N ALA A 150 -8.82 2.06 -16.23
CA ALA A 150 -8.78 0.70 -15.70
C ALA A 150 -7.62 -0.05 -16.37
N ALA A 151 -6.76 -0.66 -15.56
CA ALA A 151 -5.75 -1.58 -16.02
C ALA A 151 -6.34 -2.99 -16.14
N VAL A 152 -5.79 -3.77 -17.05
CA VAL A 152 -6.14 -5.16 -17.33
C VAL A 152 -6.12 -5.98 -16.04
N ARG A 153 -7.03 -6.96 -15.92
CA ARG A 153 -6.99 -8.00 -14.88
C ARG A 153 -5.61 -8.66 -14.92
N LEU A 154 -4.72 -8.27 -14.01
CA LEU A 154 -3.32 -8.72 -14.07
C LEU A 154 -3.22 -10.20 -13.71
N HIS A 155 -4.02 -10.67 -12.74
CA HIS A 155 -4.44 -12.05 -12.48
C HIS A 155 -5.54 -11.97 -11.39
N GLY A 156 -6.60 -12.78 -11.46
CA GLY A 156 -7.72 -12.73 -10.50
C GLY A 156 -8.90 -11.84 -10.91
N GLU A 157 -9.84 -11.61 -9.99
CA GLU A 157 -11.05 -10.81 -10.20
C GLU A 157 -10.87 -9.31 -9.87
N GLU A 158 -9.72 -8.94 -9.31
CA GLU A 158 -9.45 -7.60 -8.85
C GLU A 158 -9.28 -6.62 -10.01
N ILE A 159 -10.09 -5.57 -9.98
CA ILE A 159 -10.00 -4.47 -10.95
C ILE A 159 -8.98 -3.47 -10.43
N LEU A 160 -7.88 -3.34 -11.17
CA LEU A 160 -6.87 -2.32 -10.91
C LEU A 160 -7.21 -1.07 -11.70
N ILE A 161 -7.20 0.07 -11.02
CA ILE A 161 -7.50 1.36 -11.62
C ILE A 161 -6.27 2.24 -11.50
N GLN A 162 -5.79 2.72 -12.64
CA GLN A 162 -4.74 3.70 -12.70
C GLN A 162 -5.33 5.11 -12.73
N ARG A 163 -4.84 5.95 -11.81
CA ARG A 163 -5.09 7.39 -11.78
C ARG A 163 -3.73 8.10 -11.68
N GLY A 164 -3.41 8.88 -12.70
CA GLY A 164 -2.06 9.41 -12.86
C GLY A 164 -1.06 8.28 -13.10
N ASN A 165 0.08 8.36 -12.43
CA ASN A 165 1.09 7.31 -12.43
C ASN A 165 0.87 6.27 -11.31
N SER A 166 -0.19 6.38 -10.52
CA SER A 166 -0.49 5.48 -9.40
C SER A 166 -1.58 4.49 -9.76
N VAL A 167 -1.43 3.25 -9.29
CA VAL A 167 -2.36 2.14 -9.46
C VAL A 167 -3.01 1.84 -8.13
N PHE A 168 -4.33 1.66 -8.14
CA PHE A 168 -5.14 1.36 -6.98
C PHE A 168 -5.98 0.10 -7.21
N ALA A 169 -6.26 -0.65 -6.15
CA ALA A 169 -7.24 -1.73 -6.17
C ALA A 169 -8.47 -1.30 -5.36
N PHE A 170 -9.65 -1.71 -5.82
CA PHE A 170 -10.85 -1.63 -5.00
C PHE A 170 -10.84 -2.81 -4.02
N HIS A 171 -11.11 -2.52 -2.75
CA HIS A 171 -11.23 -3.53 -1.72
C HIS A 171 -12.47 -4.39 -1.92
N THR A 172 -12.30 -5.70 -1.90
CA THR A 172 -13.38 -6.70 -1.99
C THR A 172 -13.52 -7.43 -0.65
N GLU A 173 -13.91 -8.70 -0.67
CA GLU A 173 -14.08 -9.54 0.52
C GLU A 173 -12.82 -9.64 1.39
N TYR A 174 -11.61 -9.48 0.82
CA TYR A 174 -10.37 -9.48 1.59
C TYR A 174 -10.24 -8.33 2.59
N SER A 175 -11.09 -7.30 2.51
CA SER A 175 -11.11 -6.24 3.52
C SER A 175 -11.78 -6.65 4.82
N SER A 176 -12.60 -7.71 4.82
CA SER A 176 -13.38 -8.12 5.98
C SER A 176 -12.53 -8.28 7.26
N PRO A 177 -11.39 -8.99 7.27
CA PRO A 177 -10.57 -9.14 8.48
C PRO A 177 -10.08 -7.82 9.10
N TYR A 178 -9.86 -6.79 8.27
CA TYR A 178 -9.46 -5.46 8.74
C TYR A 178 -10.63 -4.67 9.36
N MET A 179 -11.86 -5.03 9.02
CA MET A 179 -13.09 -4.38 9.49
C MET A 179 -13.70 -5.11 10.69
N THR A 180 -13.42 -6.40 10.84
CA THR A 180 -13.97 -7.26 11.91
C THR A 180 -13.06 -7.41 13.12
N GLY A 181 -11.90 -6.74 13.14
CA GLY A 181 -10.97 -6.72 14.26
C GLY A 181 -9.99 -7.90 14.29
N VAL A 182 -9.82 -8.64 13.18
CA VAL A 182 -8.75 -9.66 13.07
C VAL A 182 -7.37 -8.99 13.08
N TYR A 183 -7.26 -7.81 12.48
CA TYR A 183 -6.07 -6.97 12.55
C TYR A 183 -6.27 -5.82 13.55
N PRO A 184 -5.20 -5.36 14.24
CA PRO A 184 -5.26 -4.28 15.23
C PRO A 184 -5.39 -2.89 14.57
N ILE A 185 -6.45 -2.69 13.79
CA ILE A 185 -6.78 -1.44 13.11
C ILE A 185 -7.68 -0.61 14.02
N SER A 186 -7.21 0.55 14.49
CA SER A 186 -8.00 1.43 15.37
C SER A 186 -8.77 2.53 14.63
N ARG A 187 -8.52 2.74 13.34
CA ARG A 187 -9.24 3.74 12.52
C ARG A 187 -9.28 3.36 11.04
N ILE A 188 -10.44 3.55 10.42
CA ILE A 188 -10.63 3.45 8.98
C ILE A 188 -10.63 4.86 8.39
N VAL A 189 -9.75 5.10 7.41
CA VAL A 189 -9.71 6.34 6.64
C VAL A 189 -10.57 6.17 5.40
N LEU A 190 -11.79 6.71 5.46
CA LEU A 190 -12.74 6.64 4.34
C LEU A 190 -12.31 7.60 3.22
N GLN A 191 -11.94 7.04 2.06
CA GLN A 191 -11.64 7.75 0.82
C GLN A 191 -12.56 7.24 -0.28
N PRO A 192 -13.78 7.79 -0.44
CA PRO A 192 -14.76 7.24 -1.38
C PRO A 192 -14.31 7.32 -2.85
N TYR A 193 -13.35 8.19 -3.15
CA TYR A 193 -12.75 8.37 -4.47
C TYR A 193 -11.26 8.04 -4.45
N ILE A 194 -10.74 7.57 -5.60
CA ILE A 194 -9.30 7.40 -5.79
C ILE A 194 -8.61 8.77 -5.60
N PRO A 195 -7.57 8.88 -4.76
CA PRO A 195 -6.84 10.14 -4.55
C PRO A 195 -6.27 10.69 -5.86
N ILE A 196 -6.18 12.03 -5.96
CA ILE A 196 -5.53 12.75 -7.06
C ILE A 196 -4.10 13.07 -6.67
#